data_AF-A0A7J0DER8-F1
#
_entry.id   AF-A0A7J0DER8-F1
#
_cell.length_a   1.000
_cell.length_b   1.000
_cell.length_c   1.000
_cell.angle_alpha   90.00
_cell.angle_beta   90.00
_cell.angle_gamma   90.00
#
_symmetry.space_group_name_H-M   'P 1'
#
loop_
_entity.id
_entity.type
_entity.pdbx_description
1 polymer ?
#
loop_
_entity_poly.entity_id
_entity_poly.type
_entity_poly.pdbx_seq_one_letter_code
_entity_poly.pdbx_strand_id
1 'polypeptide(L)'
;MGVYTLLLLALLTCAILPQSTPDPDDEACLTRLRGSLSPFLSNCTNLQSLDLSSNSLAGPIPPAAAALLPNLAALNLSSNRLSGPIPPQLSLCAYLNVIDLHNNLLSGEIPQQLGLLARLSAFDVSNNRLSGPIPGLLGNRTRFNASSYEGNKGLYGYPLPPMKNKGVTILGIVGIGLGSGLLSLVLSFGLCVFG
;
A
#
# COMPACT_ATOMS: atom_id res chain seq x y z
N MET A 1 16.05 -26.28 11.20
CA MET A 1 17.48 -25.89 11.11
C MET A 1 17.95 -25.50 9.69
N GLY A 2 17.16 -25.69 8.62
CA GLY A 2 17.63 -25.48 7.22
C GLY A 2 17.10 -24.25 6.46
N VAL A 3 16.26 -23.39 7.07
CA VAL A 3 15.66 -22.21 6.42
C VAL A 3 16.29 -20.89 6.84
N TYR A 4 16.71 -20.78 8.11
CA TYR A 4 17.50 -19.63 8.56
C TYR A 4 18.84 -19.57 7.82
N THR A 5 19.49 -20.71 7.59
CA THR A 5 20.79 -20.80 6.90
C THR A 5 20.71 -20.49 5.41
N LEU A 6 19.63 -20.83 4.71
CA LEU A 6 19.48 -20.53 3.28
C LEU A 6 19.08 -19.08 3.01
N LEU A 7 18.21 -18.51 3.86
CA LEU A 7 17.86 -17.09 3.80
C LEU A 7 19.07 -16.24 4.20
N LEU A 8 19.83 -16.65 5.22
CA LEU A 8 21.09 -16.01 5.60
C LEU A 8 22.14 -16.11 4.47
N LEU A 9 22.22 -17.22 3.73
CA LEU A 9 23.14 -17.36 2.58
C LEU A 9 22.75 -16.45 1.41
N ALA A 10 21.46 -16.38 1.05
CA ALA A 10 20.98 -15.53 -0.04
C ALA A 10 21.08 -14.03 0.31
N LEU A 11 20.94 -13.69 1.59
CA LEU A 11 21.15 -12.33 2.09
C LEU A 11 22.64 -11.98 2.24
N LEU A 12 23.52 -12.95 2.52
CA LEU A 12 24.98 -12.75 2.53
C LEU A 12 25.53 -12.46 1.13
N THR A 13 24.96 -13.03 0.06
CA THR A 13 25.46 -12.78 -1.30
C THR A 13 25.24 -11.35 -1.80
N CYS A 14 24.27 -10.60 -1.25
CA CYS A 14 24.10 -9.17 -1.56
C CYS A 14 24.89 -8.23 -0.64
N ALA A 15 25.42 -8.74 0.49
CA ALA A 15 26.18 -7.93 1.45
C ALA A 15 27.69 -7.84 1.11
N ILE A 16 28.19 -8.58 0.12
CA ILE A 16 29.61 -8.63 -0.26
C ILE A 16 29.80 -8.05 -1.67
N LEU A 17 29.53 -6.76 -1.84
CA LEU A 17 30.35 -5.94 -2.73
C LEU A 17 30.57 -4.58 -2.06
N PRO A 18 31.77 -4.33 -1.50
CA PRO A 18 32.08 -3.05 -0.91
C PRO A 18 32.30 -2.04 -2.04
N GLN A 19 31.62 -0.90 -1.99
CA GLN A 19 32.12 0.32 -2.63
C GLN A 19 32.13 1.42 -1.57
N SER A 20 33.33 1.97 -1.37
CA SER A 20 33.77 3.00 -0.41
C SER A 20 34.00 2.55 1.05
N THR A 21 35.19 2.92 1.54
CA THR A 21 35.85 2.58 2.80
C THR A 21 35.12 3.11 4.05
N PRO A 22 35.13 2.39 5.18
CA PRO A 22 34.44 2.84 6.39
C PRO A 22 35.27 3.87 7.19
N ASP A 23 34.60 4.91 7.66
CA ASP A 23 35.10 5.85 8.68
C ASP A 23 35.20 5.12 10.04
N PRO A 24 36.24 5.41 10.86
CA PRO A 24 36.48 4.72 12.13
C PRO A 24 35.49 5.04 13.27
N ASP A 25 34.54 5.97 13.07
CA ASP A 25 33.51 6.33 14.05
C ASP A 25 32.13 5.65 13.80
N ASP A 26 32.02 4.82 12.75
CA ASP A 26 30.78 4.12 12.36
C ASP A 26 30.59 2.77 13.10
N GLU A 27 30.51 2.80 14.43
CA GLU A 27 30.09 1.67 15.29
C GLU A 27 28.58 1.33 15.13
N ALA A 28 27.96 1.66 13.99
CA ALA A 28 26.57 1.35 13.65
C ALA A 28 26.42 0.46 12.40
N CYS A 29 27.50 -0.11 11.88
CA CYS A 29 27.45 -1.02 10.72
C CYS A 29 27.00 -2.45 11.08
N LEU A 30 26.02 -2.58 11.98
CA LEU A 30 25.31 -3.84 12.23
C LEU A 30 24.07 -3.90 11.34
N THR A 31 24.29 -4.43 10.12
CA THR A 31 23.37 -5.31 9.37
C THR A 31 21.95 -4.81 9.07
N ARG A 32 21.78 -3.68 8.36
CA ARG A 32 20.52 -3.41 7.64
C ARG A 32 20.56 -4.00 6.24
N LEU A 33 19.64 -4.89 5.90
CA LEU A 33 19.51 -5.46 4.56
C LEU A 33 19.15 -4.33 3.56
N ARG A 34 19.88 -4.26 2.45
CA ARG A 34 19.67 -3.30 1.35
C ARG A 34 19.30 -4.06 0.08
N GLY A 35 18.74 -3.35 -0.91
CA GLY A 35 18.34 -3.92 -2.20
C GLY A 35 16.82 -4.01 -2.35
N SER A 36 16.35 -4.79 -3.32
CA SER A 36 14.93 -5.00 -3.58
C SER A 36 14.48 -6.41 -3.21
N LEU A 37 13.18 -6.56 -2.95
CA LEU A 37 12.56 -7.88 -2.81
C LEU A 37 12.69 -8.62 -4.14
N SER A 38 13.44 -9.72 -4.14
CA SER A 38 13.64 -10.50 -5.36
C SER A 38 12.41 -11.38 -5.65
N PRO A 39 12.00 -11.53 -6.92
CA PRO A 39 10.89 -12.39 -7.30
C PRO A 39 11.16 -13.88 -6.98
N PHE A 40 12.41 -14.28 -6.76
CA PHE A 40 12.80 -15.64 -6.35
C PHE A 40 12.24 -16.10 -5.00
N LEU A 41 11.71 -15.17 -4.17
CA LEU A 41 10.93 -15.53 -2.97
C LEU A 41 9.76 -16.46 -3.30
N SER A 42 9.27 -16.42 -4.54
CA SER A 42 8.29 -17.36 -5.09
C SER A 42 8.64 -18.84 -4.99
N ASN A 43 9.92 -19.19 -4.88
CA ASN A 43 10.35 -20.59 -4.80
C ASN A 43 10.21 -21.17 -3.38
N CYS A 44 9.89 -20.33 -2.39
CA CYS A 44 9.77 -20.73 -1.00
C CYS A 44 8.33 -21.16 -0.66
N THR A 45 7.80 -22.16 -1.37
CA THR A 45 6.37 -22.56 -1.31
C THR A 45 5.85 -22.99 0.08
N ASN A 46 6.74 -23.39 0.98
CA ASN A 46 6.41 -23.76 2.37
C ASN A 46 6.49 -22.59 3.36
N LEU A 47 6.82 -21.38 2.92
CA LEU A 47 6.97 -20.23 3.79
C LEU A 47 5.61 -19.81 4.36
N GLN A 48 5.51 -19.80 5.70
CA GLN A 48 4.29 -19.41 6.41
C GLN A 48 4.39 -18.01 7.02
N SER A 49 5.60 -17.55 7.33
CA SER A 49 5.86 -16.23 7.88
C SER A 49 7.10 -15.65 7.23
N LEU A 50 6.99 -14.42 6.75
CA LEU A 50 8.08 -13.62 6.21
C LEU A 50 8.15 -12.30 6.97
N ASP A 51 9.19 -12.13 7.78
CA ASP A 51 9.50 -10.88 8.44
C ASP A 51 10.81 -10.32 7.87
N LEU A 52 10.72 -9.18 7.21
CA LEU A 52 11.84 -8.38 6.71
C LEU A 52 11.74 -6.93 7.21
N SER A 53 11.03 -6.71 8.31
CA SER A 53 10.82 -5.39 8.88
C SER A 53 12.13 -4.74 9.33
N SER A 54 12.11 -3.41 9.48
CA SER A 54 13.24 -2.63 10.01
C SER A 54 14.55 -2.77 9.22
N ASN A 55 14.43 -2.84 7.88
CA ASN A 55 15.57 -2.91 6.97
C ASN A 55 15.67 -1.65 6.10
N SER A 56 16.56 -1.69 5.10
CA SER A 56 16.73 -0.63 4.10
C SER A 56 16.36 -1.13 2.69
N LEU A 57 15.37 -2.03 2.61
CA LEU A 57 14.86 -2.54 1.34
C LEU A 57 14.14 -1.43 0.58
N ALA A 58 14.32 -1.37 -0.73
CA ALA A 58 13.78 -0.34 -1.60
C ALA A 58 13.18 -0.93 -2.89
N GLY A 59 12.45 -0.10 -3.63
CA GLY A 59 11.77 -0.52 -4.85
C GLY A 59 10.42 -1.18 -4.59
N PRO A 60 9.78 -1.74 -5.65
CA PRO A 60 8.43 -2.27 -5.55
C PRO A 60 8.36 -3.62 -4.86
N ILE A 61 7.19 -3.90 -4.26
CA ILE A 61 6.82 -5.25 -3.86
C ILE A 61 6.53 -6.05 -5.15
N PRO A 62 7.27 -7.12 -5.46
CA PRO A 62 7.09 -7.86 -6.70
C PRO A 62 5.71 -8.55 -6.69
N PRO A 63 4.88 -8.38 -7.73
CA PRO A 63 3.62 -9.11 -7.84
C PRO A 63 3.78 -10.63 -7.73
N ALA A 64 4.89 -11.15 -8.26
CA ALA A 64 5.23 -12.58 -8.24
C ALA A 64 5.61 -13.09 -6.84
N ALA A 65 6.25 -12.28 -6.00
CA ALA A 65 6.59 -12.67 -4.62
C ALA A 65 5.33 -12.85 -3.77
N ALA A 66 4.27 -12.11 -4.08
CA ALA A 66 2.96 -12.26 -3.48
C ALA A 66 2.14 -13.42 -4.06
N ALA A 67 2.23 -13.71 -5.37
CA ALA A 67 1.40 -14.73 -6.01
C ALA A 67 1.85 -16.19 -5.75
N LEU A 68 3.11 -16.39 -5.36
CA LEU A 68 3.76 -17.71 -5.38
C LEU A 68 4.06 -18.30 -3.98
N LEU A 69 3.58 -17.63 -2.92
CA LEU A 69 3.66 -18.11 -1.54
C LEU A 69 2.27 -18.54 -1.04
N PRO A 70 1.71 -19.66 -1.54
CA PRO A 70 0.32 -20.04 -1.27
C PRO A 70 0.04 -20.26 0.22
N ASN A 71 1.06 -20.62 1.00
CA ASN A 71 0.95 -20.94 2.42
C ASN A 71 1.30 -19.77 3.35
N LEU A 72 1.58 -18.57 2.81
CA LEU A 72 1.96 -17.43 3.62
C LEU A 72 0.78 -16.98 4.50
N ALA A 73 1.01 -16.96 5.81
CA ALA A 73 0.08 -16.48 6.81
C ALA A 73 0.46 -15.06 7.27
N ALA A 74 1.75 -14.81 7.53
CA ALA A 74 2.20 -13.51 8.01
C ALA A 74 3.23 -12.87 7.07
N LEU A 75 2.96 -11.63 6.66
CA LEU A 75 3.88 -10.79 5.90
C LEU A 75 4.15 -9.49 6.67
N ASN A 76 5.40 -9.30 7.09
CA ASN A 76 5.86 -8.07 7.72
C ASN A 76 7.01 -7.46 6.90
N LEU A 77 6.72 -6.34 6.24
CA LEU A 77 7.68 -5.56 5.44
C LEU A 77 7.82 -4.13 5.97
N SER A 78 7.34 -3.88 7.20
CA SER A 78 7.28 -2.55 7.79
C SER A 78 8.66 -1.90 7.96
N SER A 79 8.68 -0.58 8.09
CA SER A 79 9.89 0.20 8.38
C SER A 79 11.02 -0.09 7.37
N ASN A 80 10.70 0.09 6.09
CA ASN A 80 11.62 -0.04 4.95
C ASN A 80 11.48 1.19 4.03
N ARG A 81 12.05 1.13 2.82
CA ARG A 81 11.96 2.18 1.78
C ARG A 81 11.23 1.66 0.53
N LEU A 82 10.32 0.70 0.69
CA LEU A 82 9.57 0.09 -0.42
C LEU A 82 8.65 1.15 -1.06
N SER A 83 8.53 1.12 -2.39
CA SER A 83 7.81 2.14 -3.17
C SER A 83 6.87 1.51 -4.20
N GLY A 84 6.06 2.33 -4.88
CA GLY A 84 5.09 1.83 -5.85
C GLY A 84 3.84 1.20 -5.20
N PRO A 85 2.98 0.54 -6.00
CA PRO A 85 1.69 0.05 -5.54
C PRO A 85 1.78 -1.21 -4.69
N ILE A 86 0.80 -1.40 -3.82
CA ILE A 86 0.55 -2.68 -3.17
C ILE A 86 0.03 -3.66 -4.25
N PRO A 87 0.69 -4.80 -4.49
CA PRO A 87 0.26 -5.71 -5.53
C PRO A 87 -1.06 -6.39 -5.15
N PRO A 88 -2.11 -6.32 -6.00
CA PRO A 88 -3.38 -7.00 -5.73
C PRO A 88 -3.22 -8.51 -5.60
N GLN A 89 -2.17 -9.10 -6.17
CA GLN A 89 -1.83 -10.51 -6.10
C GLN A 89 -1.61 -11.02 -4.67
N LEU A 90 -1.37 -10.15 -3.70
CA LEU A 90 -1.34 -10.54 -2.27
C LEU A 90 -2.67 -11.19 -1.83
N SER A 91 -3.78 -10.88 -2.50
CA SER A 91 -5.06 -11.54 -2.21
C SER A 91 -5.09 -13.03 -2.59
N LEU A 92 -4.13 -13.52 -3.38
CA LEU A 92 -4.03 -14.94 -3.77
C LEU A 92 -3.47 -15.82 -2.65
N CYS A 93 -2.77 -15.25 -1.67
CA CYS A 93 -2.33 -15.96 -0.48
C CYS A 93 -3.53 -16.16 0.48
N ALA A 94 -4.32 -17.20 0.24
CA ALA A 94 -5.56 -17.47 0.99
C ALA A 94 -5.36 -17.66 2.51
N TYR A 95 -4.13 -17.94 2.95
CA TYR A 95 -3.79 -18.13 4.36
C TYR A 95 -3.38 -16.84 5.07
N LEU A 96 -3.20 -15.72 4.34
CA LEU A 96 -2.75 -14.45 4.95
C LEU A 96 -3.71 -14.00 6.04
N ASN A 97 -3.17 -13.90 7.25
CA ASN A 97 -3.83 -13.36 8.43
C ASN A 97 -3.18 -12.05 8.92
N VAL A 98 -1.91 -11.81 8.61
CA VAL A 98 -1.19 -10.60 8.98
C VAL A 98 -0.53 -9.97 7.76
N ILE A 99 -0.83 -8.69 7.52
CA ILE A 99 -0.13 -7.85 6.54
C ILE A 99 0.30 -6.57 7.26
N ASP A 100 1.61 -6.40 7.44
CA ASP A 100 2.18 -5.17 7.98
C ASP A 100 3.14 -4.53 6.97
N LEU A 101 2.74 -3.37 6.47
CA LEU A 101 3.45 -2.57 5.46
C LEU A 101 3.72 -1.13 5.96
N HIS A 102 3.52 -0.86 7.25
CA HIS A 102 3.63 0.50 7.77
C HIS A 102 5.05 1.08 7.61
N ASN A 103 5.18 2.41 7.65
CA ASN A 103 6.47 3.11 7.51
C ASN A 103 7.24 2.71 6.24
N ASN A 104 6.65 2.96 5.07
CA ASN A 104 7.26 2.76 3.76
C ASN A 104 6.96 3.95 2.84
N LEU A 105 7.28 3.82 1.55
CA LEU A 105 7.02 4.83 0.50
C LEU A 105 6.00 4.33 -0.52
N LEU A 106 5.14 3.38 -0.16
CA LEU A 106 4.14 2.77 -1.05
C LEU A 106 3.13 3.84 -1.49
N SER A 107 2.68 3.75 -2.74
CA SER A 107 1.82 4.75 -3.38
C SER A 107 0.67 4.11 -4.16
N GLY A 108 -0.27 4.92 -4.64
CA GLY A 108 -1.48 4.42 -5.32
C GLY A 108 -2.56 3.97 -4.34
N GLU A 109 -3.52 3.20 -4.83
CA GLU A 109 -4.67 2.76 -4.05
C GLU A 109 -4.43 1.48 -3.26
N ILE A 110 -5.20 1.28 -2.18
CA ILE A 110 -5.26 -0.02 -1.51
C ILE A 110 -6.10 -0.96 -2.39
N PRO A 111 -5.57 -2.11 -2.84
CA PRO A 111 -6.32 -3.02 -3.69
C PRO A 111 -7.56 -3.58 -2.99
N GLN A 112 -8.73 -3.45 -3.61
CA GLN A 112 -9.99 -3.96 -3.06
C GLN A 112 -9.96 -5.48 -2.81
N GLN A 113 -9.13 -6.20 -3.58
CA GLN A 113 -8.94 -7.65 -3.48
C GLN A 113 -8.41 -8.07 -2.11
N LEU A 114 -7.66 -7.22 -1.40
CA LEU A 114 -7.20 -7.52 -0.04
C LEU A 114 -8.36 -7.68 0.95
N GLY A 115 -9.50 -7.02 0.67
CA GLY A 115 -10.72 -7.19 1.45
C GLY A 115 -11.34 -8.59 1.34
N LEU A 116 -10.96 -9.39 0.33
CA LEU A 116 -11.43 -10.75 0.12
C LEU A 116 -10.68 -11.78 0.98
N LEU A 117 -9.58 -11.40 1.62
CA LEU A 117 -8.82 -12.27 2.51
C LEU A 117 -9.65 -12.55 3.77
N ALA A 118 -10.30 -13.72 3.81
CA ALA A 118 -11.19 -14.10 4.90
C ALA A 118 -10.48 -14.23 6.25
N ARG A 119 -9.17 -14.53 6.24
CA ARG A 119 -8.35 -14.76 7.43
C ARG A 119 -7.62 -13.53 7.96
N LEU A 120 -7.62 -12.42 7.21
CA LEU A 120 -6.91 -11.21 7.59
C LEU A 120 -7.42 -10.66 8.93
N SER A 121 -6.57 -10.67 9.96
CA SER A 121 -6.89 -10.26 11.32
C SER A 121 -6.00 -9.12 11.81
N ALA A 122 -4.85 -8.90 11.17
CA ALA A 122 -4.02 -7.72 11.38
C ALA A 122 -3.62 -7.11 10.04
N PHE A 123 -3.80 -5.79 9.95
CA PHE A 123 -3.50 -5.01 8.75
C PHE A 123 -3.01 -3.63 9.17
N ASP A 124 -1.84 -3.24 8.68
CA ASP A 124 -1.30 -1.90 8.86
C ASP A 124 -0.61 -1.43 7.58
N VAL A 125 -1.07 -0.29 7.06
CA VAL A 125 -0.48 0.42 5.91
C VAL A 125 -0.19 1.88 6.25
N SER A 126 -0.18 2.21 7.54
CA SER A 126 0.05 3.57 8.02
C SER A 126 1.41 4.11 7.59
N ASN A 127 1.53 5.44 7.57
CA ASN A 127 2.78 6.13 7.22
C ASN A 127 3.36 5.69 5.87
N ASN A 128 2.53 5.77 4.83
CA ASN A 128 2.89 5.57 3.43
C ASN A 128 2.44 6.78 2.58
N ARG A 129 2.47 6.64 1.26
CA ARG A 129 2.01 7.65 0.28
C ARG A 129 0.76 7.16 -0.47
N LEU A 130 -0.07 6.34 0.19
CA LEU A 130 -1.29 5.79 -0.41
C LEU A 130 -2.36 6.87 -0.59
N SER A 131 -3.24 6.65 -1.55
CA SER A 131 -4.30 7.57 -1.95
C SER A 131 -5.58 6.84 -2.34
N GLY A 132 -6.69 7.57 -2.39
CA GLY A 132 -7.99 7.02 -2.83
C GLY A 132 -8.85 6.52 -1.68
N PRO A 133 -10.00 5.91 -1.99
CA PRO A 133 -10.93 5.43 -0.99
C PRO A 133 -10.40 4.18 -0.29
N ILE A 134 -10.62 4.06 1.02
CA ILE A 134 -10.41 2.80 1.75
C ILE A 134 -11.44 1.77 1.21
N PRO A 135 -11.01 0.60 0.70
CA PRO A 135 -11.93 -0.39 0.17
C PRO A 135 -12.98 -0.80 1.21
N GLY A 136 -14.25 -0.78 0.83
CA GLY A 136 -15.35 -1.03 1.77
C GLY A 136 -15.25 -2.35 2.52
N LEU A 137 -14.68 -3.40 1.93
CA LEU A 137 -14.47 -4.69 2.62
C LEU A 137 -13.39 -4.63 3.72
N LEU A 138 -12.51 -3.64 3.68
CA LEU A 138 -11.52 -3.34 4.72
C LEU A 138 -12.04 -2.28 5.69
N GLY A 139 -12.67 -1.23 5.17
CA GLY A 139 -13.20 -0.10 5.94
C GLY A 139 -14.52 -0.41 6.66
N ASN A 140 -15.57 -0.77 5.93
CA ASN A 140 -16.97 -0.78 6.38
C ASN A 140 -17.33 -1.83 7.47
N ARG A 141 -16.36 -2.60 7.97
CA ARG A 141 -16.61 -3.68 8.96
C ARG A 141 -15.87 -3.52 10.29
N THR A 142 -15.41 -2.32 10.65
CA THR A 142 -14.55 -2.07 11.84
C THR A 142 -13.37 -3.05 11.93
N ARG A 143 -12.94 -3.61 10.79
CA ARG A 143 -12.01 -4.76 10.80
C ARG A 143 -10.63 -4.31 11.27
N PHE A 144 -10.27 -3.08 10.93
CA PHE A 144 -9.03 -2.41 11.33
C PHE A 144 -9.33 -0.98 11.76
N ASN A 145 -8.55 -0.49 12.73
CA ASN A 145 -8.73 0.83 13.32
C ASN A 145 -8.21 1.94 12.38
N ALA A 146 -8.58 3.19 12.66
CA ALA A 146 -8.07 4.35 11.93
C ALA A 146 -6.53 4.40 11.89
N SER A 147 -5.87 4.01 12.99
CA SER A 147 -4.41 3.95 13.11
C SER A 147 -3.74 3.14 12.00
N SER A 148 -4.37 2.06 11.51
CA SER A 148 -3.86 1.21 10.42
C SER A 148 -3.75 1.93 9.07
N TYR A 149 -4.35 3.11 8.93
CA TYR A 149 -4.42 3.87 7.69
C TYR A 149 -3.82 5.28 7.82
N GLU A 150 -3.55 5.75 9.04
CA GLU A 150 -3.03 7.08 9.34
C GLU A 150 -1.68 7.37 8.66
N GLY A 151 -1.29 8.64 8.56
CA GLY A 151 -0.06 9.04 7.88
C GLY A 151 -0.11 8.99 6.35
N ASN A 152 -1.17 8.43 5.74
CA ASN A 152 -1.42 8.48 4.30
C ASN A 152 -2.29 9.70 3.94
N LYS A 153 -1.67 10.78 3.47
CA LYS A 153 -2.38 12.05 3.20
C LYS A 153 -3.50 11.96 2.16
N GLY A 154 -3.44 10.99 1.25
CA GLY A 154 -4.40 10.84 0.16
C GLY A 154 -5.53 9.85 0.44
N LEU A 155 -5.48 9.10 1.55
CA LEU A 155 -6.52 8.12 1.89
C LEU A 155 -7.73 8.79 2.53
N TYR A 156 -8.91 8.30 2.19
CA TYR A 156 -10.17 8.80 2.74
C TYR A 156 -11.25 7.71 2.80
N GLY A 157 -12.32 7.98 3.53
CA GLY A 157 -13.41 7.03 3.77
C GLY A 157 -13.16 6.20 5.02
N TYR A 158 -14.23 5.61 5.56
CA TYR A 158 -14.20 4.94 6.86
C TYR A 158 -13.11 3.86 6.93
N PRO A 159 -12.31 3.77 8.02
CA PRO A 159 -12.43 4.49 9.29
C PRO A 159 -11.84 5.91 9.31
N LEU A 160 -11.22 6.37 8.22
CA LEU A 160 -10.74 7.75 8.10
C LEU A 160 -11.90 8.71 7.73
N PRO A 161 -11.69 10.03 7.88
CA PRO A 161 -12.65 11.01 7.40
C PRO A 161 -12.96 10.83 5.90
N PRO A 162 -14.19 11.14 5.46
CA PRO A 162 -14.53 11.14 4.04
C PRO A 162 -13.72 12.19 3.28
N MET A 163 -13.65 12.04 1.96
CA MET A 163 -12.96 13.01 1.10
C MET A 163 -13.54 14.41 1.32
N LYS A 164 -12.68 15.37 1.69
CA LYS A 164 -13.09 16.77 1.77
C LYS A 164 -13.28 17.31 0.34
N ASN A 165 -14.49 17.21 -0.19
CA ASN A 165 -14.84 17.96 -1.39
C ASN A 165 -14.77 19.46 -1.05
N LYS A 166 -13.81 20.19 -1.62
CA LYS A 166 -14.00 21.62 -1.82
C LYS A 166 -15.18 21.72 -2.78
N GLY A 167 -16.32 22.20 -2.26
CA GLY A 167 -17.64 22.00 -2.85
C GLY A 167 -17.67 22.22 -4.36
N VAL A 168 -18.36 21.32 -5.07
CA VAL A 168 -18.91 21.64 -6.38
C VAL A 168 -19.83 22.83 -6.16
N THR A 169 -19.29 24.04 -6.36
CA THR A 169 -20.08 25.25 -6.33
C THR A 169 -20.82 25.26 -7.65
N ILE A 170 -22.04 24.71 -7.65
CA ILE A 170 -23.00 25.03 -8.70
C ILE A 170 -23.27 26.53 -8.52
N LEU A 171 -22.51 27.38 -9.21
CA LEU A 171 -22.85 28.80 -9.32
C LEU A 171 -24.23 28.83 -9.98
N GLY A 172 -25.24 29.19 -9.18
CA GLY A 172 -26.62 29.23 -9.61
C GLY A 172 -26.77 30.06 -10.87
N ILE A 173 -27.38 29.48 -11.90
CA ILE A 173 -27.88 30.27 -13.02
C ILE A 173 -29.23 30.83 -12.56
N VAL A 174 -29.22 32.05 -12.01
CA VAL A 174 -30.40 32.91 -12.02
C VAL A 174 -30.43 33.57 -13.39
N GLY A 175 -31.20 33.01 -14.30
CA GLY A 175 -31.51 33.62 -15.59
C GLY A 175 -33.01 33.79 -15.75
N ILE A 176 -33.59 34.87 -15.22
CA ILE A 176 -34.93 35.30 -15.60
C ILE A 176 -34.79 36.10 -16.89
N GLY A 177 -35.01 35.45 -18.03
CA GLY A 177 -35.20 36.14 -19.29
C GLY A 177 -36.66 36.58 -19.42
N LEU A 178 -36.95 37.87 -19.21
CA LEU A 178 -38.21 38.47 -19.63
C LEU A 178 -38.16 38.67 -21.15
N GLY A 179 -38.57 37.65 -21.89
CA GLY A 179 -38.78 37.69 -23.33
C GLY A 179 -40.12 37.06 -23.66
N SER A 180 -41.09 37.90 -24.02
CA SER A 180 -42.45 37.50 -24.38
C SER A 180 -42.45 36.58 -25.61
N GLY A 181 -42.67 35.27 -25.41
CA GLY A 181 -42.99 34.33 -26.49
C GLY A 181 -42.48 32.92 -26.25
N LEU A 182 -43.41 31.99 -25.97
CA LEU A 182 -43.31 30.53 -25.96
C LEU A 182 -41.96 29.87 -25.55
N LEU A 183 -41.94 29.41 -24.30
CA LEU A 183 -41.25 28.26 -23.72
C LEU A 183 -40.45 27.35 -24.69
N SER A 184 -39.12 27.51 -24.73
CA SER A 184 -38.21 26.43 -25.14
C SER A 184 -37.05 26.34 -24.15
N LEU A 185 -37.06 25.29 -23.34
CA LEU A 185 -36.09 24.98 -22.30
C LEU A 185 -34.90 24.24 -22.93
N VAL A 186 -33.80 24.92 -23.21
CA VAL A 186 -32.55 24.24 -23.63
C VAL A 186 -31.67 24.05 -22.39
N LEU A 187 -31.62 22.82 -21.87
CA LEU A 187 -30.68 22.40 -20.83
C LEU A 187 -29.35 21.99 -21.49
N SER A 188 -28.44 22.94 -21.67
CA SER A 188 -27.06 22.60 -22.04
C SER A 188 -26.20 22.44 -20.79
N PHE A 189 -25.90 21.20 -20.41
CA PHE A 189 -24.98 20.88 -19.32
C PHE A 189 -23.53 20.97 -19.80
N GLY A 190 -22.91 22.14 -19.66
CA GLY A 190 -21.47 22.30 -19.75
C GLY A 190 -20.81 22.01 -18.40
N LEU A 191 -20.33 20.78 -18.19
CA LEU A 191 -19.45 20.45 -17.07
C LEU A 191 -18.06 21.03 -17.35
N CYS A 192 -17.75 22.21 -16.80
CA CYS A 192 -16.36 22.68 -16.68
C CYS A 192 -15.83 22.34 -15.29
N VAL A 193 -14.86 21.41 -15.24
CA VAL A 193 -14.07 21.11 -14.05
C VAL A 193 -12.84 22.02 -14.08
N PHE A 194 -12.71 22.96 -13.15
CA PHE A 194 -11.44 23.65 -12.89
C PHE A 194 -10.73 22.96 -11.71
N GLY A 195 -9.45 22.64 -11.91
CA GLY A 195 -8.61 21.85 -11.01
C GLY A 195 -8.15 22.56 -9.75
#